data_AF-A0A936L3Z2-F1
#
_entry.id   AF-A0A936L3Z2-F1
#
_cell.length_a   1.000
_cell.length_b   1.000
_cell.length_c   1.000
_cell.angle_alpha   90.00
_cell.angle_beta   90.00
_cell.angle_gamma   90.00
#
_symmetry.space_group_name_H-M   'P 1'
#
loop_
_entity.id
_entity.type
_entity.pdbx_description
1 polymer ?
#
loop_
_entity_poly.entity_id
_entity_poly.type
_entity_poly.pdbx_seq_one_letter_code
_entity_poly.pdbx_strand_id
1 'polypeptide(L)'
;MVRVVLPENYEEPGRSYEVISWAYWIGVGEEAEGQYREANRAAKFAKSATNAVKNFGVLAGPYGALASLAIDGVSFFLPPGKGDNIQYEVRAGGKLVDQGDGPAAFARHTHLTQGEVQFKLSNDNLLDAVDVSLRVMAVAAVKTYKETIYLETQEAPVMKMEITLKKAPVLWN
;
A
#
# COMPACT_ATOMS: atom_id res chain seq x y z
N MET A 1 -21.30 15.60 -5.45
CA MET A 1 -20.08 14.99 -6.05
C MET A 1 -18.89 15.39 -5.20
N VAL A 2 -18.10 14.43 -4.76
CA VAL A 2 -16.89 14.62 -3.95
C VAL A 2 -15.68 14.23 -4.79
N ARG A 3 -14.59 15.00 -4.69
CA ARG A 3 -13.34 14.75 -5.42
C ARG A 3 -12.22 14.46 -4.44
N VAL A 4 -11.41 13.45 -4.73
CA VAL A 4 -10.23 13.06 -3.96
C VAL A 4 -9.05 12.92 -4.92
N VAL A 5 -7.91 13.53 -4.58
CA VAL A 5 -6.70 13.45 -5.41
C VAL A 5 -5.75 12.43 -4.80
N LEU A 6 -5.46 11.36 -5.54
CA LEU A 6 -4.45 10.37 -5.15
C LEU A 6 -3.05 10.96 -5.37
N PRO A 7 -2.07 10.69 -4.48
CA PRO A 7 -0.71 11.18 -4.62
C PRO A 7 -0.07 10.75 -5.95
N GLU A 8 0.83 11.58 -6.47
CA GLU A 8 1.63 11.23 -7.63
C GLU A 8 2.85 10.40 -7.24
N ASN A 9 3.25 9.48 -8.11
CA ASN A 9 4.50 8.76 -8.02
C ASN A 9 5.65 9.73 -8.29
N TYR A 10 6.73 9.59 -7.52
CA TYR A 10 7.92 10.39 -7.72
C TYR A 10 9.17 9.61 -7.32
N GLU A 11 10.31 10.02 -7.88
CA GLU A 11 11.61 9.48 -7.57
C GLU A 11 12.53 10.60 -7.10
N GLU A 12 13.31 10.32 -6.06
CA GLU A 12 14.36 11.18 -5.54
C GLU A 12 15.67 10.35 -5.41
N PRO A 13 16.85 10.97 -5.35
CA PRO A 13 18.09 10.23 -5.21
C PRO A 13 18.06 9.27 -4.02
N GLY A 14 18.24 7.97 -4.28
CA GLY A 14 18.21 6.94 -3.25
C GLY A 14 16.81 6.52 -2.78
N ARG A 15 15.71 7.03 -3.36
CA ARG A 15 14.36 6.59 -2.99
C ARG A 15 13.32 6.74 -4.10
N SER A 16 12.41 5.78 -4.22
CA SER A 16 11.22 5.89 -5.09
C SER A 16 9.93 5.71 -4.30
N TYR A 17 8.91 6.44 -4.72
CA TYR A 17 7.56 6.45 -4.16
C TYR A 17 6.56 6.09 -5.24
N GLU A 18 5.79 5.03 -4.99
CA GLU A 18 4.84 4.49 -5.95
C GLU A 18 3.52 4.16 -5.24
N VAL A 19 2.42 4.81 -5.60
CA VAL A 19 1.09 4.43 -5.10
C VAL A 19 0.70 3.09 -5.75
N ILE A 20 0.60 2.05 -4.92
CA ILE A 20 0.37 0.66 -5.36
C ILE A 20 -1.11 0.26 -5.24
N SER A 21 -1.87 0.92 -4.39
CA SER A 21 -3.30 0.67 -4.23
C SER A 21 -3.99 1.84 -3.54
N TRP A 22 -5.30 1.89 -3.67
CA TRP A 22 -6.16 2.68 -2.83
C TRP A 22 -7.45 1.91 -2.52
N ALA A 23 -8.10 2.28 -1.44
CA ALA A 23 -9.39 1.73 -1.06
C ALA A 23 -10.30 2.84 -0.54
N TYR A 24 -11.59 2.60 -0.64
CA TYR A 24 -12.60 3.51 -0.10
C TYR A 24 -13.62 2.76 0.73
N TRP A 25 -14.34 3.51 1.56
CA TRP A 25 -15.53 3.09 2.25
C TRP A 25 -16.56 4.21 2.21
N ILE A 26 -17.79 3.88 1.87
CA ILE A 26 -18.99 4.73 1.89
C ILE A 26 -19.96 4.10 2.89
N GLY A 27 -20.61 4.89 3.72
CA GLY A 27 -21.68 4.41 4.57
C GLY A 27 -22.69 5.50 4.91
N VAL A 28 -23.93 5.07 5.10
CA VAL A 28 -25.08 5.93 5.35
C VAL A 28 -25.56 5.79 6.79
N GLY A 29 -25.68 6.91 7.50
CA GLY A 29 -26.24 6.98 8.84
C GLY A 29 -25.39 6.32 9.94
N GLU A 30 -25.98 6.27 11.13
CA GLU A 30 -25.29 5.79 12.33
C GLU A 30 -25.05 4.27 12.31
N GLU A 31 -25.95 3.48 11.70
CA GLU A 31 -25.75 2.04 11.55
C GLU A 31 -24.49 1.69 10.77
N ALA A 32 -24.24 2.35 9.63
CA ALA A 32 -23.04 2.13 8.84
C ALA A 32 -21.78 2.56 9.58
N GLU A 33 -21.84 3.67 10.32
CA GLU A 33 -20.75 4.11 11.20
C GLU A 33 -20.47 3.12 12.34
N GLY A 34 -21.51 2.48 12.88
CA GLY A 34 -21.41 1.37 13.82
C GLY A 34 -20.63 0.20 13.23
N GLN A 35 -21.03 -0.26 12.03
CA GLN A 35 -20.34 -1.32 11.29
C GLN A 35 -18.88 -0.95 10.97
N TYR A 36 -18.60 0.31 10.64
CA TYR A 36 -17.24 0.78 10.43
C TYR A 36 -16.38 0.64 11.69
N ARG A 37 -16.92 1.01 12.86
CA ARG A 37 -16.21 0.86 14.16
C ARG A 37 -15.99 -0.61 14.51
N GLU A 38 -16.97 -1.47 14.26
CA GLU A 38 -16.85 -2.92 14.50
C GLU A 38 -15.80 -3.55 13.59
N ALA A 39 -15.78 -3.20 12.30
CA ALA A 39 -14.76 -3.65 11.36
C ALA A 39 -13.34 -3.27 11.82
N ASN A 40 -13.15 -2.05 12.32
CA ASN A 40 -11.86 -1.62 12.86
C ASN A 40 -11.46 -2.38 14.13
N ARG A 41 -12.41 -2.72 15.00
CA ARG A 41 -12.16 -3.60 16.14
C ARG A 41 -11.75 -4.99 15.68
N ALA A 42 -12.45 -5.58 14.70
CA ALA A 42 -12.11 -6.89 14.14
C ALA A 42 -10.70 -6.90 13.52
N ALA A 43 -10.37 -5.88 12.73
CA ALA A 43 -9.03 -5.73 12.13
C ALA A 43 -7.92 -5.66 13.20
N LYS A 44 -8.18 -5.00 14.35
CA LYS A 44 -7.24 -4.95 15.47
C LYS A 44 -6.96 -6.34 16.08
N PHE A 45 -7.97 -7.21 16.15
CA PHE A 45 -7.80 -8.58 16.67
C PHE A 45 -7.19 -9.54 15.64
N ALA A 46 -7.43 -9.30 14.35
CA ALA A 46 -6.86 -10.10 13.26
C ALA A 46 -5.36 -9.84 12.99
N LYS A 47 -4.76 -8.86 13.69
CA LYS A 47 -3.37 -8.40 13.54
C LYS A 47 -2.31 -9.50 13.75
N SER A 48 -2.69 -10.64 14.33
CA SER A 48 -1.83 -11.81 14.54
C SER A 48 -1.69 -12.72 13.31
N ALA A 49 -2.58 -12.62 12.33
CA ALA A 49 -2.68 -13.57 11.22
C ALA A 49 -2.04 -13.09 9.90
N THR A 50 -1.78 -11.79 9.73
CA THR A 50 -1.26 -11.22 8.47
C THR A 50 0.24 -10.86 8.57
N ASN A 51 1.06 -11.50 7.72
CA ASN A 51 2.52 -11.38 7.76
C ASN A 51 3.06 -10.01 7.28
N ALA A 52 2.31 -9.26 6.46
CA ALA A 52 2.73 -7.96 5.93
C ALA A 52 2.50 -6.78 6.91
N VAL A 53 1.80 -7.02 8.01
CA VAL A 53 1.08 -6.02 8.80
C VAL A 53 1.78 -5.59 10.10
N LYS A 54 2.79 -6.35 10.54
CA LYS A 54 3.47 -6.10 11.84
C LYS A 54 4.13 -4.71 11.94
N ASN A 55 4.42 -4.07 10.80
CA ASN A 55 5.16 -2.80 10.77
C ASN A 55 4.28 -1.55 10.63
N PHE A 56 2.98 -1.68 10.33
CA PHE A 56 2.10 -0.53 10.12
C PHE A 56 1.26 -0.24 11.37
N GLY A 57 1.69 0.76 12.16
CA GLY A 57 0.95 1.28 13.33
C GLY A 57 -0.49 1.72 13.02
N VAL A 58 -0.77 2.08 11.76
CA VAL A 58 -2.08 2.47 11.24
C VAL A 58 -3.16 1.40 11.49
N LEU A 59 -2.77 0.12 11.50
CA LEU A 59 -3.69 -1.00 11.71
C LEU A 59 -4.19 -1.13 13.16
N ALA A 60 -3.58 -0.40 14.10
CA ALA A 60 -4.08 -0.30 15.48
C ALA A 60 -5.04 0.89 15.70
N GLY A 61 -5.23 1.73 14.69
CA GLY A 61 -5.99 2.97 14.77
C GLY A 61 -7.44 2.86 14.25
N PRO A 62 -8.16 3.99 14.16
CA PRO A 62 -9.56 4.04 13.72
C PRO A 62 -9.76 3.72 12.22
N TYR A 63 -8.69 3.36 11.52
CA TYR A 63 -8.69 3.05 10.08
C TYR A 63 -8.18 1.63 9.79
N GLY A 64 -8.03 0.77 10.80
CA GLY A 64 -7.43 -0.55 10.63
C GLY A 64 -8.10 -1.44 9.58
N ALA A 65 -9.44 -1.41 9.49
CA ALA A 65 -10.17 -2.17 8.47
C ALA A 65 -9.90 -1.64 7.06
N LEU A 66 -9.94 -0.31 6.89
CA LEU A 66 -9.68 0.33 5.59
C LEU A 66 -8.22 0.15 5.16
N ALA A 67 -7.29 0.20 6.11
CA ALA A 67 -5.87 -0.08 5.88
C ALA A 67 -5.64 -1.54 5.47
N SER A 68 -6.28 -2.51 6.14
CA SER A 68 -6.16 -3.92 5.75
C SER A 68 -6.74 -4.17 4.36
N LEU A 69 -7.84 -3.52 4.01
CA LEU A 69 -8.40 -3.57 2.66
C LEU A 69 -7.44 -2.96 1.65
N ALA A 70 -6.88 -1.78 1.91
CA ALA A 70 -5.99 -1.11 0.98
C ALA A 70 -4.67 -1.88 0.76
N ILE A 71 -4.04 -2.35 1.84
CA ILE A 71 -2.74 -3.02 1.83
C ILE A 71 -2.88 -4.46 1.31
N ASP A 72 -3.67 -5.28 2.01
CA ASP A 72 -3.72 -6.74 1.80
C ASP A 72 -4.90 -7.19 0.95
N GLY A 73 -5.90 -6.33 0.70
CA GLY A 73 -7.16 -6.72 0.06
C GLY A 73 -8.11 -7.50 0.98
N VAL A 74 -7.84 -7.56 2.28
CA VAL A 74 -8.69 -8.21 3.26
C VAL A 74 -9.77 -7.24 3.73
N SER A 75 -11.04 -7.57 3.50
CA SER A 75 -12.16 -6.77 4.01
C SER A 75 -12.65 -7.29 5.35
N PHE A 76 -12.85 -6.37 6.30
CA PHE A 76 -13.59 -6.59 7.55
C PHE A 76 -14.96 -5.91 7.53
N PHE A 77 -15.29 -5.22 6.44
CA PHE A 77 -16.54 -4.49 6.32
C PHE A 77 -17.67 -5.43 5.90
N LEU A 78 -18.82 -5.23 6.53
CA LEU A 78 -20.08 -5.85 6.15
C LEU A 78 -21.10 -4.72 5.93
N PRO A 79 -21.90 -4.77 4.85
CA PRO A 79 -23.01 -3.84 4.70
C PRO A 79 -23.99 -4.02 5.88
N PRO A 80 -24.51 -2.93 6.46
CA PRO A 80 -25.52 -3.05 7.51
C PRO A 80 -26.80 -3.68 6.93
N GLY A 81 -27.48 -4.51 7.72
CA GLY A 81 -28.72 -5.19 7.30
C GLY A 81 -29.95 -4.28 7.21
N LYS A 82 -29.81 -3.01 7.61
CA LYS A 82 -30.83 -1.96 7.58
C LYS A 82 -30.14 -0.60 7.43
N GLY A 83 -30.87 0.40 6.97
CA GLY A 83 -30.40 1.76 6.76
C GLY A 83 -30.90 2.31 5.44
N ASP A 84 -30.77 3.62 5.27
CA ASP A 84 -31.06 4.27 3.99
C ASP A 84 -30.01 3.92 2.96
N ASN A 85 -30.44 3.84 1.71
CA ASN A 85 -29.56 3.59 0.59
C ASN A 85 -28.96 4.88 0.06
N ILE A 86 -27.78 4.76 -0.53
CA ILE A 86 -27.20 5.79 -1.39
C ILE A 86 -26.81 5.16 -2.72
N GLN A 87 -27.25 5.78 -3.81
CA GLN A 87 -26.73 5.45 -5.13
C GLN A 87 -25.37 6.10 -5.29
N TYR A 88 -24.37 5.32 -5.71
CA TYR A 88 -23.02 5.81 -5.89
C TYR A 88 -22.42 5.42 -7.25
N GLU A 89 -21.59 6.32 -7.80
CA GLU A 89 -20.66 6.02 -8.88
C GLU A 89 -19.26 6.49 -8.44
N VAL A 90 -18.26 5.62 -8.63
CA VAL A 90 -16.85 5.94 -8.41
C VAL A 90 -16.14 5.96 -9.76
N ARG A 91 -15.47 7.07 -10.06
CA ARG A 91 -14.67 7.24 -11.28
C ARG A 91 -13.23 7.57 -10.94
N ALA A 92 -12.28 6.88 -11.56
CA ALA A 92 -10.85 7.19 -11.44
C ALA A 92 -10.26 7.37 -12.84
N GLY A 93 -9.47 8.42 -13.05
CA GLY A 93 -8.92 8.73 -14.37
C GLY A 93 -9.99 8.88 -15.47
N GLY A 94 -11.18 9.36 -15.10
CA GLY A 94 -12.34 9.50 -15.99
C GLY A 94 -13.11 8.21 -16.30
N LYS A 95 -12.65 7.04 -15.83
CA LYS A 95 -13.31 5.75 -16.05
C LYS A 95 -14.18 5.38 -14.85
N LEU A 96 -15.37 4.82 -15.10
CA LEU A 96 -16.19 4.19 -14.06
C LEU A 96 -15.45 2.95 -13.55
N VAL A 97 -15.17 2.93 -12.24
CA VAL A 97 -14.46 1.82 -11.58
C VAL A 97 -15.35 1.08 -10.60
N ASP A 98 -16.41 1.72 -10.12
CA ASP A 98 -17.38 1.09 -9.23
C ASP A 98 -18.72 1.84 -9.28
N GLN A 99 -19.81 1.13 -8.98
CA GLN A 99 -21.14 1.72 -8.81
C GLN A 99 -22.05 0.78 -8.03
N GLY A 100 -23.04 1.33 -7.35
CA GLY A 100 -24.03 0.53 -6.68
C GLY A 100 -25.08 1.34 -5.96
N ASP A 101 -25.90 0.62 -5.23
CA ASP A 101 -27.02 1.12 -4.46
C ASP A 101 -27.11 0.30 -3.17
N GLY A 102 -27.02 0.97 -2.02
CA GLY A 102 -27.07 0.31 -0.72
C GLY A 102 -26.63 1.21 0.43
N PRO A 103 -26.71 0.70 1.67
CA PRO A 103 -26.44 1.49 2.87
C PRO A 103 -24.95 1.60 3.21
N ALA A 104 -24.10 0.81 2.57
CA ALA A 104 -22.65 0.95 2.61
C ALA A 104 -22.00 0.30 1.38
N ALA A 105 -20.82 0.79 1.00
CA ALA A 105 -20.01 0.25 -0.07
C ALA A 105 -18.51 0.38 0.25
N PHE A 106 -17.71 -0.54 -0.25
CA PHE A 106 -16.25 -0.49 -0.10
C PHE A 106 -15.59 -1.28 -1.22
N ALA A 107 -14.46 -0.78 -1.71
CA ALA A 107 -13.65 -1.52 -2.66
C ALA A 107 -12.18 -1.11 -2.56
N ARG A 108 -11.33 -1.97 -3.12
CA ARG A 108 -9.90 -1.73 -3.32
C ARG A 108 -9.61 -1.67 -4.82
N HIS A 109 -8.77 -0.73 -5.21
CA HIS A 109 -8.26 -0.62 -6.57
C HIS A 109 -6.73 -0.64 -6.57
N THR A 110 -6.14 -1.49 -7.41
CA THR A 110 -4.69 -1.61 -7.66
C THR A 110 -4.28 -1.04 -9.01
N HIS A 111 -5.22 -0.39 -9.69
CA HIS A 111 -5.03 0.28 -10.96
C HIS A 111 -5.57 1.71 -10.84
N LEU A 112 -5.14 2.61 -11.73
CA LEU A 112 -5.52 4.03 -11.68
C LEU A 112 -5.17 4.61 -10.29
N THR A 113 -3.91 4.44 -9.89
CA THR A 113 -3.43 4.70 -8.53
C THR A 113 -2.96 6.15 -8.31
N GLN A 114 -3.13 7.02 -9.30
CA GLN A 114 -2.73 8.43 -9.26
C GLN A 114 -3.84 9.32 -9.83
N GLY A 115 -3.84 10.60 -9.45
CA GLY A 115 -4.74 11.60 -10.00
C GLY A 115 -6.13 11.63 -9.35
N GLU A 116 -7.10 12.23 -10.03
CA GLU A 116 -8.42 12.49 -9.46
C GLU A 116 -9.32 11.24 -9.46
N VAL A 117 -9.94 11.00 -8.30
CA VAL A 117 -11.04 10.07 -8.08
C VAL A 117 -12.30 10.88 -7.73
N GLN A 118 -13.38 10.61 -8.45
CA GLN A 118 -14.67 11.26 -8.28
C GLN A 118 -15.68 10.29 -7.67
N PHE A 119 -16.35 10.73 -6.62
CA PHE A 119 -17.46 10.03 -5.98
C PHE A 119 -18.74 10.82 -6.24
N LYS A 120 -19.63 10.27 -7.04
CA LYS A 120 -20.98 10.79 -7.21
C LYS A 120 -21.88 10.02 -6.26
N LEU A 121 -22.57 10.74 -5.38
CA LEU A 121 -23.49 10.20 -4.38
C LEU A 121 -24.84 10.85 -4.66
N SER A 122 -25.89 10.04 -4.75
CA SER A 122 -27.25 10.47 -5.04
C SER A 122 -28.21 9.81 -4.06
N ASN A 123 -28.95 10.64 -3.33
CA ASN A 123 -30.05 10.20 -2.49
C ASN A 123 -31.28 9.98 -3.37
N ASP A 124 -31.84 8.78 -3.34
CA ASP A 124 -33.09 8.44 -4.03
C ASP A 124 -34.32 8.55 -3.10
N ASN A 125 -34.12 8.81 -1.81
CA ASN A 125 -35.21 9.12 -0.89
C ASN A 125 -35.81 10.50 -1.20
N LEU A 126 -37.13 10.54 -1.37
CA LEU A 126 -37.88 11.72 -1.79
C LEU A 126 -38.12 12.73 -0.64
N LEU A 127 -38.10 12.25 0.61
CA LEU A 127 -38.54 13.01 1.79
C LEU A 127 -37.44 13.23 2.81
N ASP A 128 -36.54 12.25 3.00
CA ASP A 128 -35.53 12.27 4.05
C ASP A 128 -34.13 12.49 3.49
N ALA A 129 -33.41 13.46 4.06
CA ALA A 129 -32.00 13.64 3.81
C ALA A 129 -31.20 12.52 4.49
N VAL A 130 -30.16 12.05 3.80
CA VAL A 130 -29.29 10.97 4.30
C VAL A 130 -27.89 11.50 4.60
N ASP A 131 -27.37 11.13 5.77
CA ASP A 131 -26.00 11.45 6.16
C ASP A 131 -25.04 10.41 5.60
N VAL A 132 -24.11 10.84 4.73
CA VAL A 132 -23.16 9.93 4.07
C VAL A 132 -21.73 10.25 4.49
N SER A 133 -21.03 9.22 4.94
CA SER A 133 -19.60 9.25 5.24
C SER A 133 -18.80 8.62 4.11
N LEU A 134 -17.80 9.35 3.61
CA LEU A 134 -16.81 8.84 2.66
C LEU A 134 -15.42 8.83 3.31
N ARG A 135 -14.74 7.69 3.23
CA ARG A 135 -13.34 7.52 3.68
C ARG A 135 -12.52 6.92 2.57
N VAL A 136 -11.34 7.46 2.32
CA VAL A 136 -10.43 7.00 1.25
C VAL A 136 -9.02 6.85 1.81
N MET A 137 -8.31 5.79 1.41
CA MET A 137 -6.93 5.54 1.79
C MET A 137 -6.11 5.12 0.58
N ALA A 138 -4.97 5.75 0.36
CA ALA A 138 -3.97 5.35 -0.62
C ALA A 138 -2.77 4.70 0.09
N VAL A 139 -2.16 3.70 -0.54
CA VAL A 139 -0.98 2.99 -0.06
C VAL A 139 0.15 3.19 -1.05
N ALA A 140 1.27 3.73 -0.57
CA ALA A 140 2.48 3.91 -1.35
C ALA A 140 3.57 2.92 -0.93
N ALA A 141 4.18 2.26 -1.91
CA ALA A 141 5.43 1.55 -1.74
C ALA A 141 6.59 2.55 -1.77
N VAL A 142 7.45 2.49 -0.76
CA VAL A 142 8.67 3.31 -0.65
C VAL A 142 9.87 2.40 -0.77
N LYS A 143 10.62 2.50 -1.87
CA LYS A 143 11.86 1.73 -2.07
C LYS A 143 13.03 2.65 -1.75
N THR A 144 13.91 2.25 -0.84
CA THR A 144 15.13 3.01 -0.51
C THR A 144 16.34 2.27 -1.05
N TYR A 145 17.15 2.93 -1.87
CA TYR A 145 18.34 2.40 -2.51
C TYR A 145 19.57 2.84 -1.73
N LYS A 146 20.51 1.91 -1.50
CA LYS A 146 21.79 2.20 -0.87
C LYS A 146 22.91 1.90 -1.84
N GLU A 147 23.60 2.95 -2.28
CA GLU A 147 24.85 2.79 -3.03
C GLU A 147 25.91 2.20 -2.10
N THR A 148 26.53 1.10 -2.51
CA THR A 148 27.65 0.50 -1.78
C THR A 148 28.83 0.42 -2.72
N ILE A 149 29.89 1.16 -2.39
CA ILE A 149 31.16 1.14 -3.11
C ILE A 149 31.99 0.00 -2.53
N TYR A 150 32.47 -0.91 -3.38
CA TYR A 150 33.39 -1.97 -3.00
C TYR A 150 34.73 -1.74 -3.69
N LEU A 151 35.82 -1.96 -2.94
CA LEU A 151 37.17 -2.02 -3.49
C LEU A 151 37.48 -3.48 -3.81
N GLU A 152 37.81 -3.76 -5.07
CA GLU A 152 38.25 -5.09 -5.50
C GLU A 152 39.77 -5.21 -5.30
N THR A 153 40.20 -6.06 -4.37
CA THR A 153 41.62 -6.38 -4.18
C THR A 153 42.00 -7.50 -5.15
N GLN A 154 42.78 -7.20 -6.18
CA GLN A 154 43.38 -8.25 -7.02
C GLN A 154 44.66 -8.78 -6.37
N GLU A 155 44.70 -10.09 -6.10
CA GLU A 155 45.93 -10.78 -5.71
C GLU A 155 46.78 -11.04 -6.97
N ALA A 156 47.86 -10.29 -7.14
CA ALA A 156 48.86 -10.57 -8.17
C ALA A 156 49.88 -11.61 -7.64
N PRO A 157 50.22 -12.66 -8.40
CA PRO A 157 51.21 -13.65 -7.98
C PRO A 157 52.60 -13.01 -7.87
N VAL A 158 53.22 -13.10 -6.69
CA VAL A 158 54.61 -12.68 -6.47
C VAL A 158 55.53 -13.88 -6.67
N MET A 159 56.34 -13.85 -7.73
CA MET A 159 57.29 -14.90 -8.04
C MET A 159 58.52 -14.78 -7.12
N LYS A 160 58.70 -15.72 -6.20
CA LYS A 160 59.88 -15.80 -5.33
C LYS A 160 60.96 -16.64 -6.03
N MET A 161 62.05 -16.02 -6.47
CA MET A 161 63.23 -16.76 -6.96
C MET A 161 64.09 -17.20 -5.78
N GLU A 162 64.21 -18.50 -5.56
CA GLU A 162 65.23 -19.07 -4.68
C GLU A 162 66.49 -19.38 -5.49
N ILE A 163 67.58 -18.66 -5.22
CA ILE A 163 68.88 -18.95 -5.83
C ILE A 163 69.54 -20.07 -5.02
N THR A 164 69.59 -21.27 -5.58
CA THR A 164 70.39 -22.37 -5.02
C THR A 164 71.80 -22.31 -5.59
N LEU A 165 72.77 -21.86 -4.79
CA LEU A 165 74.19 -21.91 -5.16
C LEU A 165 74.75 -23.32 -4.94
N LYS A 166 75.02 -24.04 -6.04
CA LYS A 166 75.86 -25.26 -5.99
C LYS A 166 77.30 -24.89 -6.34
N LYS A 167 78.22 -25.14 -5.41
CA LYS A 167 79.66 -25.04 -5.68
C LYS A 167 80.10 -26.25 -6.50
N ALA A 168 80.69 -26.01 -7.66
CA ALA A 168 81.35 -27.04 -8.48
C ALA A 168 82.88 -26.89 -8.32
N PRO A 169 83.62 -28.00 -8.16
CA PRO A 169 85.07 -27.95 -8.14
C PRO A 169 85.60 -27.62 -9.54
N VAL A 170 86.54 -26.67 -9.61
CA VAL A 170 87.28 -26.35 -10.83
C VAL A 170 88.56 -27.18 -10.80
N LEU A 171 88.68 -28.13 -11.73
CA LEU A 171 89.91 -28.88 -11.94
C LEU A 171 90.79 -28.12 -12.93
N TRP A 172 92.00 -27.79 -12.50
CA TRP A 172 93.06 -27.29 -13.36
C TRP A 172 93.94 -28.47 -13.76
N ASN A 173 94.21 -28.60 -15.07
CA ASN A 173 95.16 -29.59 -15.62
C ASN A 173 96.60 -29.14 -15.41
#